data_AF-A0A9X8MGE3-F1
#
_entry.id   AF-A0A9X8MGE3-F1
#
_cell.length_a   1.000
_cell.length_b   1.000
_cell.length_c   1.000
_cell.angle_alpha   90.00
_cell.angle_beta   90.00
_cell.angle_gamma   90.00
#
_symmetry.space_group_name_H-M   'P 1'
#
loop_
_entity.id
_entity.type
_entity.pdbx_description
1 polymer ?
#
loop_
_entity_poly.entity_id
_entity_poly.type
_entity_poly.pdbx_seq_one_letter_code
_entity_poly.pdbx_strand_id
1 'polypeptide(L)'
;YDIMNEPNGALAYWATAAQYGINGVRAVDKTRPIIVEGNGWSSATRWAEWNDPLLNLKDPSNNIIFSAHSYFDENAGGSYGDVDVNKLDVMYGVNRVKPFVEWLKKHGKRGYIGEFGVPDNNPRWNILMDNMLAYLKENCVPASYWAAGPGWGNYFMSVEPINGVERPQWPTLKKYMDSSSCTEIGPKKAATTSPAPTPTIVAPAPSTTTGSVTSTINNFTNTDWLNGVYRKKAGFSVPGTTANKAAFQVGKSVKLADGQVRKITYVQAGTNLGVYVDGAAVNGSVVGYPKTLTVLSK
;
A
#
# COMPACT_ATOMS: atom_id res chain seq x y z
N TYR A 1 6.08 12.35 -19.35
CA TYR A 1 5.55 13.71 -19.19
C TYR A 1 4.65 13.71 -17.99
N ASP A 2 5.04 14.41 -16.93
CA ASP A 2 4.06 14.78 -15.90
C ASP A 2 3.27 15.97 -16.42
N ILE A 3 1.96 15.79 -16.60
CA ILE A 3 1.15 16.74 -17.38
C ILE A 3 0.55 17.84 -16.52
N MET A 4 0.46 17.66 -15.20
CA MET A 4 -0.04 18.68 -14.28
C MET A 4 0.23 18.30 -12.82
N ASN A 5 0.89 19.21 -12.10
CA ASN A 5 1.13 19.08 -10.66
C ASN A 5 -0.11 19.36 -9.82
N GLU A 6 -0.42 18.48 -8.89
CA GLU A 6 -1.39 18.62 -7.81
C GLU A 6 -2.74 19.28 -8.17
N PRO A 7 -3.53 18.71 -9.11
CA PRO A 7 -4.91 19.14 -9.31
C PRO A 7 -5.67 19.19 -7.98
N ASN A 8 -6.35 20.31 -7.71
CA ASN A 8 -7.12 20.49 -6.48
C ASN A 8 -8.38 21.33 -6.72
N GLY A 9 -9.46 21.01 -6.01
CA GLY A 9 -10.76 21.66 -6.19
C GLY A 9 -11.38 21.45 -7.59
N ALA A 10 -10.86 20.51 -8.38
CA ALA A 10 -11.17 20.35 -9.79
C ALA A 10 -11.93 19.04 -10.10
N LEU A 11 -12.67 18.49 -9.14
CA LEU A 11 -13.37 17.19 -9.26
C LEU A 11 -14.16 17.03 -10.57
N ALA A 12 -14.90 18.07 -10.97
CA ALA A 12 -15.75 18.04 -12.15
C ALA A 12 -14.98 18.14 -13.49
N TYR A 13 -13.75 18.65 -13.47
CA TYR A 13 -13.04 19.07 -14.68
C TYR A 13 -11.72 18.34 -14.92
N TRP A 14 -11.10 17.80 -13.87
CA TRP A 14 -9.75 17.27 -13.96
C TRP A 14 -9.64 16.10 -14.95
N ALA A 15 -10.53 15.11 -14.88
CA ALA A 15 -10.49 13.97 -15.81
C ALA A 15 -10.61 14.41 -17.29
N THR A 16 -11.44 15.42 -17.57
CA THR A 16 -11.59 16.00 -18.90
C THR A 16 -10.30 16.71 -19.34
N ALA A 17 -9.72 17.55 -18.48
CA ALA A 17 -8.47 18.25 -18.76
C ALA A 17 -7.30 17.28 -18.97
N ALA A 18 -7.18 16.25 -18.12
CA ALA A 18 -6.18 15.20 -18.25
C ALA A 18 -6.30 14.45 -19.58
N GLN A 19 -7.53 14.16 -20.04
CA GLN A 19 -7.74 13.53 -21.36
C GLN A 19 -7.26 14.44 -22.50
N TYR A 20 -7.51 15.75 -22.44
CA TYR A 20 -6.97 16.69 -23.43
C TYR A 20 -5.44 16.74 -23.39
N GLY A 21 -4.82 16.71 -22.21
CA GLY A 21 -3.37 16.61 -22.06
C GLY A 21 -2.80 15.34 -22.71
N ILE A 22 -3.44 14.19 -22.47
CA ILE A 22 -3.07 12.92 -23.11
C ILE A 22 -3.16 13.01 -24.63
N ASN A 23 -4.28 13.55 -25.15
CA ASN A 23 -4.48 13.71 -26.59
C ASN A 23 -3.41 14.61 -27.22
N GLY A 24 -3.07 15.72 -26.55
CA GLY A 24 -2.03 16.64 -27.01
C GLY A 24 -0.66 15.99 -27.08
N VAL A 25 -0.24 15.28 -26.02
CA VAL A 25 1.02 14.52 -26.04
C VAL A 25 1.00 13.46 -27.15
N ARG A 26 -0.09 12.69 -27.28
CA ARG A 26 -0.20 11.59 -28.25
C ARG A 26 -0.30 12.03 -29.71
N ALA A 27 -0.58 13.30 -29.97
CA ALA A 27 -0.47 13.87 -31.31
C ALA A 27 0.97 13.91 -31.83
N VAL A 28 1.98 13.93 -30.93
CA VAL A 28 3.40 14.09 -31.28
C VAL A 28 4.31 12.99 -30.73
N ASP A 29 3.95 12.34 -29.62
CA ASP A 29 4.73 11.27 -28.98
C ASP A 29 3.85 10.08 -28.62
N LYS A 30 4.11 8.94 -29.28
CA LYS A 30 3.38 7.67 -29.10
C LYS A 30 4.10 6.64 -28.22
N THR A 31 5.27 6.96 -27.68
CA THR A 31 6.13 6.00 -26.99
C THR A 31 6.30 6.32 -25.51
N ARG A 32 6.57 7.58 -25.16
CA ARG A 32 6.90 7.94 -23.77
C ARG A 32 5.70 7.84 -22.84
N PRO A 33 5.94 7.50 -21.56
CA PRO A 33 4.87 7.45 -20.57
C PRO A 33 4.30 8.84 -20.29
N ILE A 34 3.00 8.86 -20.01
CA ILE A 34 2.28 10.03 -19.53
C ILE A 34 1.95 9.78 -18.06
N ILE A 35 2.45 10.65 -17.20
CA ILE A 35 2.19 10.63 -15.78
C ILE A 35 0.95 11.49 -15.54
N VAL A 36 -0.03 10.93 -14.83
CA VAL A 36 -1.32 11.56 -14.54
C VAL A 36 -1.51 11.60 -13.03
N GLU A 37 -1.51 12.81 -12.49
CA GLU A 37 -1.82 13.07 -11.08
C GLU A 37 -3.32 13.06 -10.78
N GLY A 38 -3.66 13.03 -9.49
CA GLY A 38 -5.02 13.00 -8.98
C GLY A 38 -5.52 14.34 -8.46
N ASN A 39 -6.85 14.47 -8.34
CA ASN A 39 -7.45 15.58 -7.60
C ASN A 39 -7.16 15.45 -6.09
N GLY A 40 -7.21 16.60 -5.39
CA GLY A 40 -6.95 16.69 -3.96
C GLY A 40 -5.47 16.65 -3.64
N TRP A 41 -4.70 17.46 -4.37
CA TRP A 41 -3.24 17.54 -4.31
C TRP A 41 -2.57 16.19 -4.55
N SER A 42 -3.15 15.39 -5.46
CA SER A 42 -2.63 14.07 -5.79
C SER A 42 -2.44 13.14 -4.57
N SER A 43 -3.18 13.35 -3.48
CA SER A 43 -2.89 12.69 -2.20
C SER A 43 -2.95 11.16 -2.29
N ALA A 44 -1.84 10.49 -1.97
CA ALA A 44 -1.78 9.02 -1.97
C ALA A 44 -2.72 8.40 -0.92
N THR A 45 -2.89 9.07 0.23
CA THR A 45 -3.72 8.59 1.33
C THR A 45 -5.22 8.64 1.00
N ARG A 46 -5.64 9.71 0.31
CA ARG A 46 -7.05 9.98 -0.02
C ARG A 46 -7.39 9.64 -1.47
N TRP A 47 -6.48 8.98 -2.20
CA TRP A 47 -6.59 8.77 -3.64
C TRP A 47 -7.95 8.20 -4.07
N ALA A 48 -8.39 7.13 -3.39
CA ALA A 48 -9.60 6.42 -3.72
C ALA A 48 -10.90 7.21 -3.45
N GLU A 49 -10.83 8.34 -2.75
CA GLU A 49 -12.00 9.18 -2.47
C GLU A 49 -12.45 9.97 -3.71
N TRP A 50 -11.51 10.31 -4.61
CA TRP A 50 -11.75 11.32 -5.65
C TRP A 50 -11.35 10.90 -7.07
N ASN A 51 -10.56 9.85 -7.24
CA ASN A 51 -9.82 9.62 -8.48
C ASN A 51 -10.34 8.45 -9.35
N ASP A 52 -11.45 7.81 -8.97
CA ASP A 52 -12.12 6.81 -9.82
C ASP A 52 -12.52 7.33 -11.21
N PRO A 53 -12.92 8.61 -11.41
CA PRO A 53 -13.16 9.16 -12.75
C PRO A 53 -11.97 9.02 -13.71
N LEU A 54 -10.73 8.98 -13.19
CA LEU A 54 -9.52 8.82 -14.00
C LEU A 54 -9.40 7.43 -14.66
N LEU A 55 -10.18 6.44 -14.20
CA LEU A 55 -10.26 5.11 -14.82
C LEU A 55 -10.79 5.17 -16.25
N ASN A 56 -11.52 6.24 -16.59
CA ASN A 56 -12.10 6.44 -17.92
C ASN A 56 -11.10 7.02 -18.94
N LEU A 57 -9.93 7.47 -18.49
CA LEU A 57 -8.89 8.00 -19.38
C LEU A 57 -8.47 6.96 -20.42
N LYS A 58 -8.27 7.43 -21.64
CA LYS A 58 -7.87 6.63 -22.79
C LYS A 58 -6.52 7.12 -23.29
N ASP A 59 -5.56 6.21 -23.32
CA ASP A 59 -4.29 6.39 -24.00
C ASP A 59 -4.14 5.32 -25.09
N PRO A 60 -4.07 5.69 -26.38
CA PRO A 60 -3.88 4.73 -27.48
C PRO A 60 -2.57 3.93 -27.37
N SER A 61 -1.57 4.44 -26.66
CA SER A 61 -0.30 3.73 -26.40
C SER A 61 -0.32 2.90 -25.11
N ASN A 62 -1.43 2.92 -24.36
CA ASN A 62 -1.57 2.23 -23.06
C ASN A 62 -0.40 2.52 -22.09
N ASN A 63 0.16 3.73 -22.13
CA ASN A 63 1.37 4.12 -21.41
C ASN A 63 1.11 5.18 -20.32
N ILE A 64 -0.06 5.15 -19.67
CA ILE A 64 -0.37 5.97 -18.49
C ILE A 64 0.25 5.37 -17.22
N ILE A 65 0.86 6.23 -16.41
CA ILE A 65 1.29 5.95 -15.03
C ILE A 65 0.55 6.96 -14.15
N PHE A 66 -0.15 6.50 -13.11
CA PHE A 66 -0.73 7.44 -12.14
C PHE A 66 0.34 7.87 -11.14
N SER A 67 0.36 9.16 -10.80
CA SER A 67 1.28 9.70 -9.78
C SER A 67 0.49 10.20 -8.59
N ALA A 68 0.96 9.91 -7.38
CA ALA A 68 0.39 10.42 -6.13
C ALA A 68 1.49 10.99 -5.23
N HIS A 69 1.16 11.91 -4.33
CA HIS A 69 2.09 12.57 -3.41
C HIS A 69 1.84 12.12 -1.97
N SER A 70 2.90 12.09 -1.16
CA SER A 70 2.83 11.62 0.22
C SER A 70 3.79 12.35 1.15
N TYR A 71 3.22 13.10 2.09
CA TYR A 71 3.92 13.66 3.26
C TYR A 71 3.35 13.08 4.56
N PHE A 72 4.14 13.15 5.63
CA PHE A 72 3.86 12.48 6.91
C PHE A 72 3.32 13.43 8.00
N ASP A 73 2.97 14.65 7.63
CA ASP A 73 2.18 15.56 8.45
C ASP A 73 0.68 15.31 8.29
N GLU A 74 -0.13 15.79 9.24
CA GLU A 74 -1.53 15.38 9.40
C GLU A 74 -2.34 15.54 8.11
N ASN A 75 -2.28 16.71 7.46
CA ASN A 75 -2.96 17.01 6.21
C ASN A 75 -2.30 16.38 4.97
N ALA A 76 -1.10 15.80 5.11
CA ALA A 76 -0.22 15.33 4.04
C ALA A 76 0.21 16.43 3.06
N GLY A 77 0.41 17.66 3.55
CA GLY A 77 0.80 18.82 2.74
C GLY A 77 2.28 19.20 2.83
N GLY A 78 3.07 18.51 3.65
CA GLY A 78 4.52 18.76 3.75
C GLY A 78 4.91 19.97 4.62
N SER A 79 4.02 20.44 5.49
CA SER A 79 4.31 21.55 6.41
C SER A 79 5.07 21.12 7.67
N TYR A 80 4.80 19.92 8.18
CA TYR A 80 5.44 19.30 9.36
C TYR A 80 5.40 20.10 10.67
N GLY A 81 4.57 21.15 10.77
CA GLY A 81 4.61 22.12 11.88
C GLY A 81 4.53 21.53 13.29
N ASP A 82 3.52 20.70 13.56
CA ASP A 82 3.22 20.21 14.93
C ASP A 82 3.37 18.69 15.08
N VAL A 83 4.15 18.05 14.21
CA VAL A 83 4.22 16.59 14.16
C VAL A 83 5.31 16.05 15.09
N ASP A 84 4.89 15.45 16.21
CA ASP A 84 5.79 14.67 17.07
C ASP A 84 6.01 13.28 16.48
N VAL A 85 7.06 13.15 15.67
CA VAL A 85 7.44 11.89 15.01
C VAL A 85 7.63 10.73 15.99
N ASN A 86 7.97 10.99 17.26
CA ASN A 86 8.18 9.93 18.26
C ASN A 86 6.88 9.21 18.64
N LYS A 87 5.73 9.86 18.42
CA LYS A 87 4.40 9.28 18.65
C LYS A 87 3.86 8.55 17.42
N LEU A 88 4.46 8.75 16.24
CA LEU A 88 4.03 8.08 15.02
C LEU A 88 4.52 6.63 15.00
N ASP A 89 3.68 5.74 14.47
CA ASP A 89 4.06 4.37 14.15
C ASP A 89 5.17 4.35 13.09
N VAL A 90 6.13 3.43 13.18
CA VAL A 90 7.24 3.36 12.20
C VAL A 90 6.77 3.01 10.79
N MET A 91 5.56 2.44 10.64
CA MET A 91 4.91 2.15 9.37
C MET A 91 4.02 3.30 8.88
N TYR A 92 4.03 4.47 9.53
CA TYR A 92 3.16 5.57 9.16
C TYR A 92 3.32 6.00 7.69
N GLY A 93 4.56 6.08 7.19
CA GLY A 93 4.80 6.36 5.77
C GLY A 93 4.21 5.31 4.83
N VAL A 94 4.30 4.01 5.19
CA VAL A 94 3.63 2.93 4.44
C VAL A 94 2.12 3.11 4.45
N ASN A 95 1.53 3.43 5.60
CA ASN A 95 0.09 3.65 5.72
C ASN A 95 -0.39 4.83 4.87
N ARG A 96 0.46 5.83 4.61
CA ARG A 96 0.15 6.98 3.76
C ARG A 96 0.08 6.64 2.27
N VAL A 97 0.93 5.75 1.78
CA VAL A 97 0.98 5.37 0.35
C VAL A 97 0.13 4.13 0.01
N LYS A 98 -0.17 3.30 1.00
CA LYS A 98 -0.89 2.03 0.81
C LYS A 98 -2.27 2.19 0.14
N PRO A 99 -3.12 3.18 0.46
CA PRO A 99 -4.42 3.33 -0.20
C PRO A 99 -4.29 3.50 -1.73
N PHE A 100 -3.32 4.31 -2.18
CA PHE A 100 -3.01 4.47 -3.59
C PHE A 100 -2.50 3.18 -4.24
N VAL A 101 -1.53 2.49 -3.61
CA VAL A 101 -0.99 1.23 -4.15
C VAL A 101 -2.06 0.14 -4.26
N GLU A 102 -2.96 0.04 -3.28
CA GLU A 102 -4.08 -0.91 -3.34
C GLU A 102 -5.13 -0.53 -4.39
N TRP A 103 -5.39 0.78 -4.60
CA TRP A 103 -6.22 1.25 -5.70
C TRP A 103 -5.63 0.84 -7.07
N LEU A 104 -4.33 1.04 -7.25
CA LEU A 104 -3.62 0.63 -8.46
C LEU A 104 -3.75 -0.87 -8.73
N LYS A 105 -3.53 -1.70 -7.70
CA LYS A 105 -3.70 -3.16 -7.78
C LYS A 105 -5.12 -3.54 -8.17
N LYS A 106 -6.12 -2.97 -7.49
CA LYS A 106 -7.55 -3.22 -7.73
C LYS A 106 -7.93 -2.94 -9.18
N HIS A 107 -7.38 -1.88 -9.76
CA HIS A 107 -7.74 -1.41 -11.10
C HIS A 107 -6.75 -1.81 -12.19
N GLY A 108 -5.73 -2.62 -11.87
CA GLY A 108 -4.70 -3.06 -12.80
C GLY A 108 -3.94 -1.90 -13.43
N LYS A 109 -3.62 -0.87 -12.64
CA LYS A 109 -2.93 0.35 -13.07
C LYS A 109 -1.50 0.38 -12.53
N ARG A 110 -0.66 1.21 -13.16
CA ARG A 110 0.72 1.48 -12.75
C ARG A 110 0.81 2.78 -11.98
N GLY A 111 1.73 2.84 -11.03
CA GLY A 111 1.88 3.93 -10.09
C GLY A 111 3.26 4.54 -10.05
N TYR A 112 3.32 5.73 -9.48
CA TYR A 112 4.50 6.50 -9.17
C TYR A 112 4.21 7.37 -7.94
N ILE A 113 5.17 7.56 -7.05
CA ILE A 113 5.08 8.58 -6.01
C ILE A 113 5.86 9.81 -6.48
N GLY A 114 5.17 10.82 -7.01
CA GLY A 114 5.77 12.02 -7.58
C GLY A 114 6.53 12.86 -6.56
N GLU A 115 6.01 12.91 -5.34
CA GLU A 115 6.62 13.62 -4.23
C GLU A 115 6.50 12.86 -2.91
N PHE A 116 7.60 12.85 -2.19
CA PHE A 116 7.65 12.60 -0.75
C PHE A 116 8.86 13.34 -0.17
N GLY A 117 8.77 13.81 1.07
CA GLY A 117 9.88 14.47 1.75
C GLY A 117 9.78 14.21 3.25
N VAL A 118 10.89 14.39 3.97
CA VAL A 118 10.88 14.35 5.43
C VAL A 118 11.85 15.36 6.04
N PRO A 119 11.53 15.97 7.20
CA PRO A 119 12.41 16.92 7.85
C PRO A 119 13.77 16.35 8.25
N ASP A 120 14.78 17.21 8.23
CA ASP A 120 16.15 16.94 8.66
C ASP A 120 16.37 17.06 10.19
N ASN A 121 15.33 17.40 10.95
CA ASN A 121 15.42 17.74 12.37
C ASN A 121 15.36 16.54 13.33
N ASN A 122 14.95 15.36 12.88
CA ASN A 122 14.83 14.17 13.71
C ASN A 122 15.10 12.89 12.91
N PRO A 123 16.07 12.04 13.33
CA PRO A 123 16.45 10.84 12.58
C PRO A 123 15.32 9.79 12.48
N ARG A 124 14.30 9.84 13.34
CA ARG A 124 13.15 8.92 13.27
C ARG A 124 12.37 9.08 11.96
N TRP A 125 12.37 10.27 11.36
CA TRP A 125 11.78 10.47 10.04
C TRP A 125 12.36 9.54 8.98
N ASN A 126 13.67 9.31 9.03
CA ASN A 126 14.36 8.41 8.12
C ASN A 126 13.91 6.95 8.28
N ILE A 127 13.46 6.53 9.47
CA ILE A 127 12.93 5.17 9.70
C ILE A 127 11.58 5.01 8.99
N LEU A 128 10.69 5.99 9.12
CA LEU A 128 9.38 5.98 8.44
C LEU A 128 9.55 6.01 6.92
N MET A 129 10.48 6.83 6.44
CA MET A 129 10.84 6.92 5.02
C MET A 129 11.43 5.60 4.50
N ASP A 130 12.33 4.96 5.26
CA ASP A 130 12.94 3.66 4.92
C ASP A 130 11.86 2.59 4.71
N ASN A 131 10.92 2.48 5.67
CA ASN A 131 9.82 1.52 5.57
C ASN A 131 8.89 1.82 4.38
N MET A 132 8.60 3.09 4.10
CA MET A 132 7.82 3.48 2.93
C MET A 132 8.52 3.07 1.62
N LEU A 133 9.81 3.38 1.48
CA LEU A 133 10.59 3.07 0.29
C LEU A 133 10.74 1.55 0.09
N ALA A 134 10.91 0.77 1.16
CA ALA A 134 10.88 -0.68 1.11
C ALA A 134 9.55 -1.21 0.54
N TYR A 135 8.42 -0.70 1.05
CA TYR A 135 7.10 -1.08 0.55
C TYR A 135 6.89 -0.68 -0.92
N LEU A 136 7.31 0.51 -1.33
CA LEU A 136 7.22 0.95 -2.73
C LEU A 136 8.08 0.09 -3.65
N LYS A 137 9.31 -0.25 -3.23
CA LYS A 137 10.22 -1.17 -3.96
C LYS A 137 9.62 -2.57 -4.10
N GLU A 138 9.01 -3.11 -3.05
CA GLU A 138 8.30 -4.41 -3.11
C GLU A 138 7.18 -4.42 -4.16
N ASN A 139 6.53 -3.27 -4.37
CA ASN A 139 5.45 -3.10 -5.34
C ASN A 139 5.93 -2.56 -6.70
N CYS A 140 7.24 -2.42 -6.92
CA CYS A 140 7.83 -1.81 -8.11
C CYS A 140 7.25 -0.42 -8.44
N VAL A 141 6.88 0.35 -7.42
CA VAL A 141 6.39 1.72 -7.57
C VAL A 141 7.58 2.67 -7.37
N PRO A 142 8.06 3.38 -8.41
CA PRO A 142 9.11 4.37 -8.27
C PRO A 142 8.65 5.55 -7.41
N ALA A 143 9.60 6.34 -6.91
CA ALA A 143 9.32 7.53 -6.13
C ALA A 143 10.37 8.62 -6.38
N SER A 144 9.96 9.88 -6.33
CA SER A 144 10.85 11.05 -6.36
C SER A 144 10.82 11.81 -5.03
N TYR A 145 12.01 12.09 -4.50
CA TYR A 145 12.16 12.84 -3.27
C TYR A 145 12.00 14.34 -3.52
N TRP A 146 11.21 15.01 -2.68
CA TRP A 146 11.05 16.45 -2.63
C TRP A 146 11.92 17.04 -1.50
N ALA A 147 13.03 17.74 -1.79
CA ALA A 147 13.57 18.02 -3.12
C ALA A 147 15.09 18.26 -3.10
N ALA A 148 15.73 18.08 -4.25
CA ALA A 148 17.09 18.55 -4.53
C ALA A 148 17.04 19.82 -5.40
N GLY A 149 18.20 20.39 -5.71
CA GLY A 149 18.35 21.50 -6.65
C GLY A 149 18.86 22.80 -6.02
N PRO A 150 19.21 23.80 -6.83
CA PRO A 150 19.69 25.08 -6.33
C PRO A 150 18.56 25.89 -5.66
N GLY A 151 18.93 26.79 -4.74
CA GLY A 151 18.01 27.82 -4.20
C GLY A 151 17.20 27.43 -2.96
N TRP A 152 17.40 26.23 -2.40
CA TRP A 152 16.65 25.78 -1.21
C TRP A 152 17.09 26.40 0.12
N GLY A 153 18.30 26.94 0.21
CA GLY A 153 18.82 27.52 1.45
C GLY A 153 18.76 26.54 2.62
N ASN A 154 18.03 26.91 3.68
CA ASN A 154 17.84 26.10 4.88
C ASN A 154 16.51 25.31 4.90
N TYR A 155 15.88 25.09 3.75
CA TYR A 155 14.65 24.32 3.67
C TYR A 155 14.82 22.92 4.25
N PHE A 156 14.02 22.61 5.27
CA PHE A 156 14.19 21.44 6.14
C PHE A 156 13.99 20.09 5.44
N MET A 157 13.31 20.05 4.30
CA MET A 157 13.20 18.86 3.44
C MET A 157 14.20 18.85 2.28
N SER A 158 15.02 19.89 2.08
CA SER A 158 15.99 19.84 0.98
C SER A 158 17.03 18.75 1.20
N VAL A 159 17.34 18.00 0.14
CA VAL A 159 18.48 17.06 0.07
C VAL A 159 19.66 17.63 -0.70
N GLU A 160 19.62 18.89 -1.11
CA GLU A 160 20.78 19.54 -1.73
C GLU A 160 21.94 19.63 -0.72
N PRO A 161 23.17 19.19 -1.07
CA PRO A 161 24.31 19.31 -0.17
C PRO A 161 24.60 20.75 0.22
N ILE A 162 24.90 20.98 1.50
CA ILE A 162 25.29 22.31 2.00
C ILE A 162 26.81 22.30 2.19
N ASN A 163 27.53 23.13 1.45
CA ASN A 163 29.00 23.20 1.50
C ASN A 163 29.68 21.83 1.30
N GLY A 164 29.15 21.01 0.39
CA GLY A 164 29.66 19.66 0.10
C GLY A 164 29.26 18.59 1.12
N VAL A 165 28.48 18.93 2.15
CA VAL A 165 28.01 17.98 3.16
C VAL A 165 26.62 17.46 2.76
N GLU A 166 26.49 16.14 2.67
CA GLU A 166 25.21 15.48 2.41
C GLU A 166 24.19 15.73 3.54
N ARG A 167 22.93 15.84 3.14
CA ARG A 167 21.79 16.01 4.05
C ARG A 167 21.39 14.68 4.72
N PRO A 168 20.78 14.71 5.92
CA PRO A 168 20.52 13.49 6.73
C PRO A 168 19.65 12.41 6.08
N GLN A 169 18.93 12.71 5.00
CA GLN A 169 18.06 11.78 4.29
C GLN A 169 18.82 10.88 3.31
N TRP A 170 20.00 11.31 2.84
CA TRP A 170 20.79 10.58 1.83
C TRP A 170 21.18 9.16 2.21
N PRO A 171 21.62 8.85 3.45
CA PRO A 171 21.95 7.48 3.83
C PRO A 171 20.81 6.49 3.64
N THR A 172 19.56 6.93 3.85
CA THR A 172 18.37 6.10 3.60
C THR A 172 18.06 6.02 2.11
N LEU A 173 18.07 7.16 1.39
CA LEU A 173 17.76 7.21 -0.04
C LEU A 173 18.70 6.33 -0.88
N LYS A 174 20.00 6.33 -0.56
CA LYS A 174 21.02 5.52 -1.26
C LYS A 174 20.73 4.02 -1.26
N LYS A 175 20.02 3.50 -0.24
CA LYS A 175 19.63 2.07 -0.17
C LYS A 175 18.72 1.64 -1.33
N TYR A 176 18.03 2.59 -1.97
CA TYR A 176 16.96 2.33 -2.95
C TYR A 176 17.31 2.75 -4.38
N MET A 177 18.56 3.14 -4.65
CA MET A 177 19.00 3.53 -6.00
C MET A 177 19.17 2.35 -6.96
N ASP A 178 19.31 1.13 -6.42
CA ASP A 178 19.31 -0.08 -7.23
C ASP A 178 17.88 -0.46 -7.67
N SER A 179 17.63 -0.34 -8.97
CA SER A 179 16.37 -0.67 -9.64
C SER A 179 16.34 -2.06 -10.29
N SER A 180 17.37 -2.88 -10.11
CA SER A 180 17.50 -4.19 -10.78
C SER A 180 16.38 -5.19 -10.43
N SER A 181 15.69 -5.00 -9.30
CA SER A 181 14.60 -5.86 -8.84
C SER A 181 13.30 -5.71 -9.62
N CYS A 182 13.14 -4.64 -10.42
CA CYS A 182 11.90 -4.32 -11.13
C CYS A 182 12.16 -4.14 -12.63
N THR A 183 11.53 -4.97 -13.45
CA THR A 183 11.63 -4.92 -14.92
C THR A 183 10.64 -3.94 -15.55
N GLU A 184 9.63 -3.51 -14.80
CA GLU A 184 8.58 -2.59 -15.22
C GLU A 184 8.02 -1.83 -14.02
N ILE A 185 7.36 -0.70 -14.29
CA ILE A 185 6.66 0.09 -13.26
C ILE A 185 5.40 -0.66 -12.84
N GLY A 186 5.33 -0.98 -11.55
CA GLY A 186 4.24 -1.70 -10.92
C GLY A 186 3.16 -0.77 -10.34
N PRO A 187 2.25 -1.31 -9.51
CA PRO A 187 2.21 -2.70 -9.06
C PRO A 187 1.81 -3.67 -10.17
N LYS A 188 2.45 -4.85 -10.21
CA LYS A 188 2.02 -5.92 -11.12
C LYS A 188 0.59 -6.33 -10.74
N LYS A 189 -0.29 -6.42 -11.74
CA LYS A 189 -1.56 -7.12 -11.57
C LYS A 189 -1.21 -8.53 -11.10
N ALA A 190 -1.74 -8.97 -9.95
CA ALA A 190 -1.63 -10.37 -9.57
C ALA A 190 -2.08 -11.19 -10.78
N ALA A 191 -1.25 -12.13 -11.25
CA ALA A 191 -1.57 -12.94 -12.40
C ALA A 191 -2.92 -13.61 -12.13
N THR A 192 -3.98 -13.11 -12.77
CA THR A 192 -5.21 -13.86 -12.91
C THR A 192 -4.83 -15.01 -13.82
N THR A 193 -4.52 -16.17 -13.25
CA THR A 193 -4.53 -17.44 -13.98
C THR A 193 -5.93 -17.57 -14.56
N SER A 194 -6.09 -17.18 -15.83
CA SER A 194 -7.23 -17.59 -16.62
C SER A 194 -7.14 -19.11 -16.70
N PRO A 195 -8.18 -19.87 -16.32
CA PRO A 195 -8.18 -21.29 -16.63
C PRO A 195 -8.13 -21.42 -18.16
N ALA A 196 -7.30 -22.34 -18.65
CA ALA A 196 -7.31 -22.76 -20.04
C ALA A 196 -8.73 -23.23 -20.43
N PRO A 197 -9.15 -23.12 -21.70
CA PRO A 197 -10.46 -23.61 -22.11
C PRO A 197 -10.50 -25.14 -21.97
N THR A 198 -11.25 -25.63 -20.99
CA THR A 198 -11.49 -27.07 -20.79
C THR A 198 -12.55 -27.54 -21.80
N PRO A 199 -12.41 -28.73 -22.43
CA PRO A 199 -13.40 -29.27 -23.34
C PRO A 199 -14.73 -29.51 -22.63
N THR A 200 -15.82 -29.32 -23.35
CA THR A 200 -17.20 -29.51 -22.90
C THR A 200 -17.41 -30.94 -22.36
N ILE A 201 -17.59 -31.08 -21.05
CA ILE A 201 -18.11 -32.31 -20.43
C ILE A 201 -19.32 -31.93 -19.60
N VAL A 202 -20.40 -32.66 -19.84
CA VAL A 202 -21.74 -32.53 -19.26
C VAL A 202 -21.69 -32.57 -17.73
N ALA A 203 -22.36 -31.61 -17.10
CA ALA A 203 -22.43 -31.45 -15.65
C ALA A 203 -23.28 -32.55 -14.97
N PRO A 204 -22.92 -32.93 -13.73
CA PRO A 204 -23.89 -33.30 -12.72
C PRO A 204 -24.03 -32.22 -11.63
N ALA A 205 -25.21 -32.24 -10.99
CA ALA A 205 -25.79 -31.29 -10.04
C ALA A 205 -24.90 -30.88 -8.82
N PRO A 206 -25.19 -29.73 -8.16
CA PRO A 206 -24.34 -29.20 -7.09
C PRO A 206 -24.50 -29.97 -5.77
N SER A 207 -23.37 -30.39 -5.21
CA SER A 207 -23.27 -30.89 -3.84
C SER A 207 -22.66 -29.81 -2.95
N THR A 208 -23.42 -29.34 -1.97
CA THR A 208 -22.94 -28.43 -0.92
C THR A 208 -22.10 -29.21 0.09
N THR A 209 -20.79 -28.97 0.15
CA THR A 209 -19.92 -29.45 1.23
C THR A 209 -19.61 -28.33 2.22
N THR A 210 -20.21 -28.43 3.40
CA THR A 210 -19.97 -27.57 4.56
C THR A 210 -18.69 -28.04 5.27
N GLY A 211 -17.55 -27.41 4.96
CA GLY A 211 -16.26 -27.71 5.59
C GLY A 211 -15.80 -26.59 6.53
N SER A 212 -15.32 -26.95 7.72
CA SER A 212 -14.54 -26.03 8.57
C SER A 212 -13.21 -25.69 7.89
N VAL A 213 -12.72 -24.45 8.04
CA VAL A 213 -11.49 -23.99 7.36
C VAL A 213 -10.38 -23.84 8.38
N THR A 214 -9.30 -24.59 8.20
CA THR A 214 -8.10 -24.53 9.04
C THR A 214 -7.00 -23.72 8.37
N SER A 215 -6.31 -22.89 9.15
CA SER A 215 -5.30 -21.96 8.68
C SER A 215 -4.06 -21.95 9.57
N THR A 216 -2.89 -21.76 8.97
CA THR A 216 -1.65 -21.48 9.70
C THR A 216 -1.63 -20.02 10.17
N ILE A 217 -0.79 -19.74 11.17
CA ILE A 217 -0.50 -18.38 11.65
C ILE A 217 0.82 -17.91 11.03
N ASN A 218 0.93 -16.64 10.66
CA ASN A 218 2.18 -16.08 10.16
C ASN A 218 3.25 -16.02 11.26
N ASN A 219 4.50 -16.37 10.97
CA ASN A 219 5.56 -16.41 11.98
C ASN A 219 6.17 -15.02 12.27
N PHE A 220 5.35 -14.05 12.69
CA PHE A 220 5.81 -12.71 13.03
C PHE A 220 6.20 -12.61 14.51
N THR A 221 7.46 -12.31 14.79
CA THR A 221 7.95 -12.08 16.16
C THR A 221 8.75 -10.78 16.22
N ASN A 222 8.23 -9.80 16.96
CA ASN A 222 8.84 -8.51 17.23
C ASN A 222 8.25 -7.89 18.52
N THR A 223 8.38 -6.57 18.71
CA THR A 223 7.83 -5.85 19.88
C THR A 223 6.31 -5.88 19.98
N ASP A 224 5.62 -6.07 18.86
CA ASP A 224 4.16 -6.07 18.76
C ASP A 224 3.58 -7.47 18.55
N TRP A 225 4.38 -8.41 18.05
CA TRP A 225 3.96 -9.75 17.70
C TRP A 225 4.78 -10.82 18.40
N LEU A 226 4.14 -11.90 18.83
CA LEU A 226 4.78 -13.12 19.31
C LEU A 226 4.21 -14.29 18.53
N ASN A 227 5.02 -14.91 17.66
CA ASN A 227 4.62 -16.03 16.82
C ASN A 227 3.32 -15.76 16.04
N GLY A 228 3.17 -14.54 15.52
CA GLY A 228 2.00 -14.10 14.78
C GLY A 228 0.77 -13.75 15.62
N VAL A 229 0.86 -13.80 16.95
CA VAL A 229 -0.16 -13.30 17.86
C VAL A 229 0.19 -11.89 18.30
N TYR A 230 -0.78 -10.99 18.27
CA TYR A 230 -0.59 -9.60 18.63
C TYR A 230 -0.50 -9.47 20.15
N ARG A 231 0.57 -8.85 20.66
CA ARG A 231 0.86 -8.77 22.10
C ARG A 231 -0.09 -7.84 22.85
N LYS A 232 -0.62 -6.82 22.17
CA LYS A 232 -1.40 -5.73 22.79
C LYS A 232 -2.91 -5.99 22.86
N LYS A 233 -3.44 -6.88 21.99
CA LYS A 233 -4.88 -7.20 21.93
C LYS A 233 -5.09 -8.65 21.50
N ALA A 234 -6.31 -9.16 21.72
CA ALA A 234 -6.72 -10.48 21.24
C ALA A 234 -6.79 -10.51 19.71
N GLY A 235 -5.68 -10.84 19.06
CA GLY A 235 -5.63 -10.96 17.62
C GLY A 235 -4.40 -11.70 17.13
N PHE A 236 -4.47 -12.16 15.89
CA PHE A 236 -3.43 -12.95 15.26
C PHE A 236 -3.41 -12.68 13.75
N SER A 237 -2.26 -12.95 13.14
CA SER A 237 -2.00 -12.77 11.72
C SER A 237 -2.08 -14.11 11.01
N VAL A 238 -3.00 -14.27 10.05
CA VAL A 238 -3.06 -15.47 9.18
C VAL A 238 -2.75 -15.09 7.72
N PRO A 239 -2.26 -16.02 6.87
CA PRO A 239 -1.98 -15.72 5.47
C PRO A 239 -3.18 -15.14 4.73
N GLY A 240 -2.99 -14.16 3.84
CA GLY A 240 -4.07 -13.50 3.09
C GLY A 240 -4.59 -14.30 1.89
N THR A 241 -4.67 -15.63 1.99
CA THR A 241 -5.18 -16.51 0.93
C THR A 241 -6.66 -16.30 0.67
N THR A 242 -7.14 -16.66 -0.51
CA THR A 242 -8.57 -16.61 -0.86
C THR A 242 -9.43 -17.42 0.12
N ALA A 243 -8.94 -18.59 0.53
CA ALA A 243 -9.61 -19.44 1.51
C ALA A 243 -9.72 -18.77 2.89
N ASN A 244 -8.64 -18.14 3.38
CA ASN A 244 -8.66 -17.44 4.67
C ASN A 244 -9.55 -16.19 4.61
N LYS A 245 -9.54 -15.45 3.50
CA LYS A 245 -10.42 -14.29 3.31
C LYS A 245 -11.91 -14.67 3.30
N ALA A 246 -12.24 -15.82 2.74
CA ALA A 246 -13.61 -16.33 2.76
C ALA A 246 -14.02 -16.86 4.15
N ALA A 247 -13.08 -17.45 4.90
CA ALA A 247 -13.36 -18.08 6.19
C ALA A 247 -13.38 -17.08 7.37
N PHE A 248 -12.33 -16.26 7.50
CA PHE A 248 -12.17 -15.34 8.62
C PHE A 248 -13.00 -14.07 8.38
N GLN A 249 -14.27 -14.14 8.76
CA GLN A 249 -15.22 -13.05 8.63
C GLN A 249 -15.76 -12.63 10.01
N VAL A 250 -16.06 -11.35 10.16
CA VAL A 250 -16.67 -10.81 11.38
C VAL A 250 -17.95 -11.58 11.71
N GLY A 251 -18.09 -11.98 12.97
CA GLY A 251 -19.23 -12.75 13.48
C GLY A 251 -19.12 -14.27 13.34
N LYS A 252 -18.08 -14.80 12.68
CA LYS A 252 -17.71 -16.22 12.73
C LYS A 252 -16.93 -16.54 14.01
N SER A 253 -16.85 -17.82 14.37
CA SER A 253 -16.07 -18.28 15.51
C SER A 253 -14.83 -19.04 15.04
N VAL A 254 -13.73 -18.86 15.75
CA VAL A 254 -12.45 -19.51 15.49
C VAL A 254 -12.03 -20.30 16.73
N LYS A 255 -11.70 -21.57 16.53
CA LYS A 255 -11.09 -22.44 17.53
C LYS A 255 -9.58 -22.24 17.52
N LEU A 256 -9.03 -21.87 18.67
CA LEU A 256 -7.61 -21.67 18.93
C LEU A 256 -6.94 -22.99 19.33
N ALA A 257 -5.60 -23.03 19.29
CA ALA A 257 -4.83 -24.23 19.62
C ALA A 257 -4.90 -24.65 21.10
N ASP A 258 -5.25 -23.73 22.00
CA ASP A 258 -5.52 -24.01 23.43
C ASP A 258 -6.94 -24.55 23.68
N GLY A 259 -7.71 -24.76 22.61
CA GLY A 259 -9.07 -25.28 22.67
C GLY A 259 -10.16 -24.21 22.83
N GLN A 260 -9.79 -22.94 23.08
CA GLN A 260 -10.77 -21.87 23.20
C GLN A 260 -11.46 -21.57 21.87
N VAL A 261 -12.73 -21.21 21.93
CA VAL A 261 -13.50 -20.73 20.78
C VAL A 261 -13.80 -19.26 21.00
N ARG A 262 -13.38 -18.42 20.06
CA ARG A 262 -13.51 -16.96 20.14
C ARG A 262 -14.29 -16.43 18.94
N LYS A 263 -15.10 -15.40 19.12
CA LYS A 263 -15.85 -14.75 18.03
C LYS A 263 -14.95 -13.70 17.36
N ILE A 264 -14.90 -13.71 16.03
CA ILE A 264 -14.20 -12.70 15.25
C ILE A 264 -14.96 -11.38 15.33
N THR A 265 -14.32 -10.35 15.88
CA THR A 265 -14.91 -9.01 16.08
C THR A 265 -14.47 -8.04 15.00
N TYR A 266 -13.28 -8.22 14.44
CA TYR A 266 -12.74 -7.38 13.39
C TYR A 266 -11.72 -8.13 12.53
N VAL A 267 -11.69 -7.83 11.23
CA VAL A 267 -10.73 -8.41 10.28
C VAL A 267 -10.12 -7.29 9.45
N GLN A 268 -8.81 -7.11 9.59
CA GLN A 268 -8.04 -6.19 8.75
C GLN A 268 -7.51 -6.96 7.54
N ALA A 269 -8.04 -6.64 6.36
CA ALA A 269 -7.61 -7.27 5.11
C ALA A 269 -6.27 -6.70 4.61
N GLY A 270 -5.42 -7.57 4.09
CA GLY A 270 -4.14 -7.25 3.47
C GLY A 270 -3.50 -8.48 2.83
N THR A 271 -2.18 -8.42 2.56
CA THR A 271 -1.36 -9.60 2.18
C THR A 271 -1.43 -10.69 3.25
N ASN A 272 -1.59 -10.28 4.50
CA ASN A 272 -1.98 -11.10 5.63
C ASN A 272 -3.28 -10.55 6.22
N LEU A 273 -4.05 -11.40 6.88
CA LEU A 273 -5.24 -10.97 7.62
C LEU A 273 -4.86 -10.74 9.08
N GLY A 274 -5.08 -9.53 9.57
CA GLY A 274 -5.13 -9.27 11.00
C GLY A 274 -6.52 -9.65 11.51
N VAL A 275 -6.65 -10.75 12.22
CA VAL A 275 -7.92 -11.23 12.77
C VAL A 275 -7.96 -10.92 14.25
N TYR A 276 -8.99 -10.19 14.68
CA TYR A 276 -9.21 -9.81 16.07
C TYR A 276 -10.45 -10.50 16.60
N VAL A 277 -10.35 -10.98 17.84
CA VAL A 277 -11.38 -11.80 18.48
C VAL A 277 -11.81 -11.20 19.82
N ASP A 278 -12.90 -11.70 20.38
CA ASP A 278 -13.43 -11.26 21.66
C ASP A 278 -12.63 -11.73 22.88
N GLY A 279 -12.70 -10.95 23.95
CA GLY A 279 -12.09 -11.23 25.26
C GLY A 279 -10.60 -10.90 25.39
N ALA A 280 -9.93 -11.56 26.34
CA ALA A 280 -8.57 -11.23 26.74
C ALA A 280 -7.51 -11.56 25.68
N ALA A 281 -6.33 -10.93 25.81
CA ALA A 281 -5.19 -11.15 24.93
C ALA A 281 -4.82 -12.64 24.82
N VAL A 282 -4.50 -13.07 23.60
CA VAL A 282 -4.17 -14.46 23.28
C VAL A 282 -2.70 -14.72 23.62
N ASN A 283 -2.40 -15.84 24.25
CA ASN A 283 -1.02 -16.19 24.59
C ASN A 283 -0.27 -16.69 23.33
N GLY A 284 0.63 -15.86 22.79
CA GLY A 284 1.40 -16.16 21.59
C GLY A 284 2.35 -17.36 21.69
N SER A 285 2.76 -17.76 22.91
CA SER A 285 3.58 -18.96 23.11
C SER A 285 2.78 -20.26 23.05
N VAL A 286 1.45 -20.18 23.26
CA VAL A 286 0.56 -21.36 23.28
C VAL A 286 -0.20 -21.48 21.96
N VAL A 287 -0.70 -20.37 21.44
CA VAL A 287 -1.60 -20.35 20.27
C VAL A 287 -0.88 -19.95 18.98
N GLY A 288 0.26 -19.26 19.06
CA GLY A 288 0.96 -18.75 17.88
C GLY A 288 1.61 -19.83 17.00
N TYR A 289 2.23 -19.39 15.90
CA TYR A 289 3.01 -20.25 14.99
C TYR A 289 3.97 -21.18 15.77
N PRO A 290 4.10 -22.47 15.39
CA PRO A 290 3.57 -23.12 14.19
C PRO A 290 2.17 -23.72 14.32
N LYS A 291 1.38 -23.33 15.34
CA LYS A 291 0.03 -23.85 15.50
C LYS A 291 -0.95 -23.31 14.45
N THR A 292 -2.11 -23.95 14.38
CA THR A 292 -3.18 -23.63 13.43
C THR A 292 -4.44 -23.17 14.17
N LEU A 293 -5.30 -22.49 13.40
CA LEU A 293 -6.60 -21.98 13.82
C LEU A 293 -7.68 -22.57 12.91
N THR A 294 -8.83 -22.93 13.48
CA THR A 294 -9.94 -23.49 12.69
C THR A 294 -11.17 -22.60 12.80
N VAL A 295 -11.61 -22.04 11.68
CA VAL A 295 -12.89 -21.33 11.60
C VAL A 295 -14.02 -22.37 11.59
N LEU A 296 -14.93 -22.23 12.55
CA LEU A 296 -16.09 -23.09 12.70
C LEU A 296 -17.18 -22.66 11.71
N SER A 297 -17.80 -23.63 11.03
CA SER A 297 -19.05 -23.40 10.30
C SER A 297 -20.15 -23.03 11.30
N LYS A 298 -21.08 -22.17 10.89
CA LYS A 298 -22.35 -22.03 11.60
C LYS A 298 -23.21 -23.24 11.28
#